data_AF-A0A948MG52-F1
#
_entry.id   AF-A0A948MG52-F1
#
_cell.length_a   1.000
_cell.length_b   1.000
_cell.length_c   1.000
_cell.angle_alpha   90.00
_cell.angle_beta   90.00
_cell.angle_gamma   90.00
#
_symmetry.space_group_name_H-M   'P 1'
#
loop_
_entity.id
_entity.type
_entity.pdbx_description
1 polymer ?
#
loop_
_entity_poly.entity_id
_entity_poly.type
_entity_poly.pdbx_seq_one_letter_code
_entity_poly.pdbx_strand_id
1 'polypeptide(L)'
;MKGQGKYPRKRLARLKTEAKRMEGLAFTPHKKNRFPAPWQNVCLARRLSTGLIQVADDLHVGFIAREGERYEQRAIFGCLFKGSPPNALTPLLRLDWHPSHKGLHAVVNCEDDRDLRGRNLSGKELDLGSYGVAFLDPEDEQDRLKFVDIFCSVCNITLGGEGLFS
;
A
#
# COMPACT_ATOMS: atom_id res chain seq x y z
N MET A 1 14.69 -1.61 22.18
CA MET A 1 14.13 -0.27 21.86
C MET A 1 12.61 -0.37 21.76
N LYS A 2 11.87 0.27 22.68
CA LYS A 2 10.40 0.32 22.66
C LYS A 2 9.98 1.35 21.59
N GLY A 3 9.39 0.89 20.49
CA GLY A 3 8.92 1.76 19.42
C GLY A 3 7.66 2.48 19.89
N GLN A 4 7.68 3.80 19.81
CA GLN A 4 6.51 4.63 20.15
C GLN A 4 5.45 4.41 19.07
N GLY A 5 4.35 3.76 19.45
CA GLY A 5 3.22 3.45 18.57
C GLY A 5 2.51 4.67 17.98
N LYS A 6 2.72 5.84 18.57
CA LYS A 6 2.11 7.09 18.13
C LYS A 6 2.98 7.72 17.05
N TYR A 7 2.50 7.80 15.81
CA TYR A 7 3.06 8.73 14.82
C TYR A 7 2.44 10.12 15.08
N PRO A 8 3.19 11.09 15.62
CA PRO A 8 2.63 12.40 15.93
C PRO A 8 2.11 13.06 14.65
N ARG A 9 0.97 13.77 14.72
CA ARG A 9 0.40 14.50 13.56
C ARG A 9 1.42 15.41 12.86
N LYS A 10 2.33 16.05 13.62
CA LYS A 10 3.44 16.83 13.07
C LYS A 10 4.43 15.99 12.24
N ARG A 11 4.70 14.74 12.65
CA ARG A 11 5.51 13.80 11.85
C ARG A 11 4.76 13.33 10.61
N LEU A 12 3.46 13.01 10.70
CA LEU A 12 2.65 12.67 9.51
C LEU A 12 2.60 13.83 8.51
N ALA A 13 2.44 15.07 8.99
CA ALA A 13 2.50 16.26 8.14
C ALA A 13 3.88 16.42 7.46
N ARG A 14 4.98 16.18 8.19
CA ARG A 14 6.33 16.18 7.60
C ARG A 14 6.52 15.05 6.58
N LEU A 15 6.00 13.86 6.86
CA LEU A 15 6.05 12.74 5.91
C LEU A 15 5.30 13.08 4.62
N LYS A 16 4.22 13.86 4.68
CA LYS A 16 3.52 14.33 3.49
C LYS A 16 4.35 15.26 2.62
N THR A 17 5.26 16.05 3.20
CA THR A 17 6.09 17.02 2.46
C THR A 17 7.49 16.50 2.13
N GLU A 18 7.92 15.40 2.74
CA GLU A 18 9.20 14.76 2.47
C GLU A 18 9.17 14.11 1.07
N ALA A 19 10.18 14.41 0.26
CA ALA A 19 10.31 13.85 -1.09
C ALA A 19 10.36 12.32 -1.04
N LYS A 20 9.57 11.69 -1.92
CA LYS A 20 9.55 10.23 -2.09
C LYS A 20 9.61 9.92 -3.56
N ARG A 21 10.41 8.93 -3.92
CA ARG A 21 10.57 8.50 -5.30
C ARG A 21 10.49 6.99 -5.38
N MET A 22 9.67 6.48 -6.30
CA MET A 22 9.60 5.06 -6.60
C MET A 22 10.34 4.78 -7.91
N GLU A 23 11.39 3.95 -7.86
CA GLU A 23 12.30 3.71 -9.00
C GLU A 23 12.04 2.41 -9.76
N GLY A 24 11.15 1.55 -9.25
CA GLY A 24 10.82 0.30 -9.91
C GLY A 24 9.54 -0.32 -9.37
N LEU A 25 8.82 -1.01 -10.24
CA LEU A 25 7.57 -1.68 -9.93
C LEU A 25 7.47 -2.96 -10.75
N ALA A 26 7.29 -4.09 -10.10
CA ALA A 26 7.05 -5.36 -10.77
C ALA A 26 6.10 -6.22 -9.95
N PHE A 27 4.95 -6.52 -10.54
CA PHE A 27 4.03 -7.51 -9.97
C PHE A 27 4.52 -8.90 -10.35
N THR A 28 4.84 -9.71 -9.34
CA THR A 28 5.23 -11.12 -9.53
C THR A 28 4.39 -12.01 -8.63
N PRO A 29 4.27 -13.33 -8.93
CA PRO A 29 3.57 -14.27 -8.06
C PRO A 29 3.99 -14.10 -6.60
N HIS A 30 3.01 -13.95 -5.71
CA HIS A 30 3.24 -13.68 -4.30
C HIS A 30 3.99 -14.84 -3.63
N LYS A 31 4.96 -14.51 -2.76
CA LYS A 31 5.75 -15.49 -2.02
C LYS A 31 5.58 -15.26 -0.52
N LYS A 32 5.63 -16.36 0.25
CA LYS A 32 5.58 -16.32 1.71
C LYS A 32 6.68 -15.41 2.26
N ASN A 33 6.37 -14.64 3.29
CA ASN A 33 7.28 -13.69 3.95
C ASN A 33 7.79 -12.53 3.07
N ARG A 34 7.19 -12.29 1.89
CA ARG A 34 7.55 -11.14 1.04
C ARG A 34 7.23 -9.80 1.71
N PHE A 35 6.20 -9.77 2.54
CA PHE A 35 5.88 -8.64 3.41
C PHE A 35 6.01 -9.04 4.88
N PRO A 36 6.33 -8.10 5.78
CA PRO A 36 6.33 -8.35 7.21
C PRO A 36 4.90 -8.53 7.74
N ALA A 37 4.79 -8.98 8.99
CA ALA A 37 3.52 -8.97 9.71
C ALA A 37 2.86 -7.58 9.64
N PRO A 38 1.53 -7.50 9.53
CA PRO A 38 0.57 -8.62 9.43
C PRO A 38 0.37 -9.13 7.98
N TRP A 39 1.06 -8.53 7.00
CA TRP A 39 0.87 -8.81 5.57
C TRP A 39 1.54 -10.09 5.10
N GLN A 40 2.45 -10.64 5.92
CA GLN A 40 3.14 -11.91 5.69
C GLN A 40 2.20 -13.11 5.42
N ASN A 41 0.99 -13.06 5.97
CA ASN A 41 -0.01 -14.14 5.91
C ASN A 41 -1.16 -13.83 4.95
N VAL A 42 -1.08 -12.74 4.18
CA VAL A 42 -2.06 -12.42 3.16
C VAL A 42 -2.00 -13.52 2.10
N CYS A 43 -3.01 -14.40 2.15
CA CYS A 43 -3.11 -15.74 1.53
C CYS A 43 -2.28 -15.96 0.23
N LEU A 44 -1.50 -17.04 0.19
CA LEU A 44 -0.47 -17.31 -0.83
C LEU A 44 -0.99 -17.67 -2.23
N ALA A 45 -2.24 -18.07 -2.38
CA ALA A 45 -2.79 -18.51 -3.66
C ALA A 45 -3.50 -17.36 -4.40
N ARG A 46 -3.33 -17.29 -5.74
CA ARG A 46 -4.01 -16.35 -6.65
C ARG A 46 -3.73 -14.87 -6.32
N ARG A 47 -2.45 -14.54 -6.11
CA ARG A 47 -2.03 -13.16 -5.86
C ARG A 47 -0.74 -12.83 -6.58
N LEU A 48 -0.71 -11.62 -7.14
CA LEU A 48 0.50 -10.94 -7.55
C LEU A 48 0.87 -9.91 -6.48
N SER A 49 2.16 -9.63 -6.36
CA SER A 49 2.65 -8.59 -5.46
C SER A 49 3.99 -8.06 -5.90
N THR A 50 4.29 -6.85 -5.45
CA THR A 50 5.63 -6.27 -5.54
C THR A 50 6.50 -6.75 -4.38
N GLY A 51 7.81 -6.50 -4.48
CA GLY A 51 8.64 -6.44 -3.27
C GLY A 51 8.27 -5.24 -2.39
N LEU A 52 8.93 -5.11 -1.25
CA LEU A 52 8.95 -3.83 -0.53
C LEU A 52 9.88 -2.87 -1.29
N ILE A 53 9.29 -1.84 -1.86
CA ILE A 53 10.01 -0.82 -2.62
C ILE A 53 10.33 0.32 -1.67
N GLN A 54 11.61 0.62 -1.47
CA GLN A 54 12.02 1.79 -0.70
C GLN A 54 11.72 3.05 -1.51
N VAL A 55 11.06 4.03 -0.89
CA VAL A 55 10.69 5.29 -1.57
C VAL A 55 11.34 6.54 -0.96
N ALA A 56 11.88 6.41 0.26
CA ALA A 56 12.73 7.37 0.96
C ALA A 56 13.38 6.65 2.16
N ASP A 57 14.38 7.27 2.81
CA ASP A 57 15.12 6.82 4.00
C ASP A 57 14.60 5.51 4.64
N ASP A 58 13.56 5.59 5.46
CA ASP A 58 12.93 4.45 6.14
C ASP A 58 11.47 4.23 5.69
N LEU A 59 11.10 4.72 4.52
CA LEU A 59 9.76 4.59 3.95
C LEU A 59 9.75 3.53 2.85
N HIS A 60 8.80 2.61 2.97
CA HIS A 60 8.65 1.50 2.04
C HIS A 60 7.20 1.40 1.57
N VAL A 61 7.00 1.02 0.32
CA VAL A 61 5.68 0.71 -0.23
C VAL A 61 5.60 -0.72 -0.69
N GLY A 62 4.39 -1.27 -0.70
CA GLY A 62 4.12 -2.61 -1.18
C GLY A 62 2.72 -2.70 -1.76
N PHE A 63 2.59 -3.45 -2.85
CA PHE A 63 1.32 -3.64 -3.53
C PHE A 63 0.99 -5.13 -3.64
N ILE A 64 -0.29 -5.46 -3.48
CA ILE A 64 -0.83 -6.81 -3.62
C ILE A 64 -2.08 -6.75 -4.49
N ALA A 65 -2.07 -7.47 -5.60
CA ALA A 65 -3.25 -7.74 -6.40
C ALA A 65 -3.73 -9.16 -6.11
N ARG A 66 -5.02 -9.30 -5.82
CA ARG A 66 -5.71 -10.58 -5.66
C ARG A 66 -6.44 -10.89 -6.95
N GLU A 67 -6.15 -12.06 -7.48
CA GLU A 67 -6.80 -12.64 -8.66
C GLU A 67 -7.99 -13.51 -8.22
N GLY A 68 -8.91 -13.76 -9.13
CA GLY A 68 -10.15 -14.47 -8.81
C GLY A 68 -10.88 -14.92 -10.07
N GLU A 69 -11.53 -16.08 -9.99
CA GLU A 69 -12.32 -16.63 -11.11
C GLU A 69 -13.49 -15.73 -11.49
N ARG A 70 -13.97 -14.94 -10.52
CA ARG A 70 -15.02 -13.95 -10.72
C ARG A 70 -14.49 -12.57 -10.35
N TYR A 71 -14.96 -11.55 -11.07
CA TYR A 71 -14.58 -10.16 -10.86
C TYR A 71 -14.76 -9.73 -9.40
N GLU A 72 -15.85 -10.11 -8.72
CA GLU A 72 -16.13 -9.74 -7.32
C GLU A 72 -15.16 -10.35 -6.30
N GLN A 73 -14.34 -11.32 -6.71
CA GLN A 73 -13.31 -11.92 -5.84
C GLN A 73 -11.96 -11.22 -5.95
N ARG A 74 -11.79 -10.36 -6.96
CA ARG A 74 -10.57 -9.63 -7.24
C ARG A 74 -10.44 -8.43 -6.31
N ALA A 75 -9.21 -8.04 -5.99
CA ALA A 75 -8.95 -6.87 -5.16
C ALA A 75 -7.54 -6.35 -5.40
N ILE A 76 -7.28 -5.09 -5.10
CA ILE A 76 -5.91 -4.58 -5.06
C ILE A 76 -5.70 -3.71 -3.83
N PHE A 77 -4.52 -3.83 -3.25
CA PHE A 77 -4.14 -3.18 -2.00
C PHE A 77 -2.76 -2.55 -2.15
N GLY A 78 -2.61 -1.34 -1.64
CA GLY A 78 -1.34 -0.62 -1.53
C GLY A 78 -1.08 -0.22 -0.09
N CYS A 79 0.17 -0.33 0.37
CA CYS A 79 0.54 0.07 1.71
C CYS A 79 1.78 0.93 1.74
N LEU A 80 1.76 1.94 2.61
CA LEU A 80 2.93 2.73 2.99
C LEU A 80 3.35 2.31 4.40
N PHE A 81 4.61 1.97 4.54
CA PHE A 81 5.24 1.54 5.77
C PHE A 81 6.37 2.48 6.18
N LYS A 82 6.65 2.52 7.47
CA LYS A 82 7.84 3.15 8.02
C LYS A 82 8.65 2.21 8.90
N GLY A 83 9.97 2.34 8.82
CA GLY A 83 10.96 1.53 9.51
C GLY A 83 11.92 0.86 8.54
N SER A 84 12.89 0.12 9.08
CA SER A 84 13.90 -0.58 8.29
C SER A 84 13.67 -2.09 8.36
N PRO A 85 13.38 -2.78 7.24
CA PRO A 85 13.37 -4.24 7.19
C PRO A 85 14.71 -4.81 7.69
N PRO A 86 14.74 -6.01 8.31
CA PRO A 86 13.64 -6.94 8.54
C PRO A 86 12.83 -6.66 9.82
N ASN A 87 13.05 -5.53 10.51
CA ASN A 87 12.33 -5.22 11.74
C ASN A 87 10.82 -5.02 11.47
N ALA A 88 10.03 -5.07 12.54
CA ALA A 88 8.59 -4.81 12.46
C ALA A 88 8.32 -3.41 11.90
N LEU A 89 7.82 -3.34 10.67
CA LEU A 89 7.39 -2.12 10.04
C LEU A 89 6.10 -1.61 10.68
N THR A 90 5.94 -0.28 10.71
CA THR A 90 4.69 0.36 11.10
C THR A 90 3.91 0.74 9.84
N PRO A 91 2.68 0.22 9.63
CA PRO A 91 1.81 0.71 8.58
C PRO A 91 1.40 2.16 8.87
N LEU A 92 1.53 3.03 7.88
CA LEU A 92 1.12 4.42 7.94
C LEU A 92 -0.19 4.66 7.19
N LEU A 93 -0.34 4.02 6.04
CA LEU A 93 -1.50 4.10 5.18
C LEU A 93 -1.72 2.76 4.49
N ARG A 94 -2.99 2.39 4.34
CA ARG A 94 -3.43 1.30 3.46
C ARG A 94 -4.50 1.85 2.53
N LEU A 95 -4.35 1.63 1.24
CA LEU A 95 -5.35 1.91 0.23
C LEU A 95 -5.88 0.59 -0.31
N ASP A 96 -7.19 0.42 -0.28
CA ASP A 96 -7.89 -0.78 -0.69
C ASP A 96 -8.84 -0.44 -1.85
N TRP A 97 -8.83 -1.28 -2.87
CA TRP A 97 -9.87 -1.31 -3.89
C TRP A 97 -10.47 -2.72 -3.97
N HIS A 98 -11.80 -2.78 -4.01
CA HIS A 98 -12.54 -4.02 -4.19
C HIS A 98 -13.80 -3.75 -5.03
N PRO A 99 -14.14 -4.57 -6.03
CA PRO A 99 -15.25 -4.30 -6.94
C PRO A 99 -16.63 -4.33 -6.27
N SER A 100 -16.76 -4.98 -5.11
CA SER A 100 -17.98 -4.90 -4.30
C SER A 100 -18.18 -3.54 -3.64
N HIS A 101 -17.18 -2.66 -3.63
CA HIS A 101 -17.27 -1.32 -3.07
C HIS A 101 -17.23 -0.27 -4.18
N LYS A 102 -17.99 0.82 -4.03
CA LYS A 102 -18.12 1.88 -5.05
C LYS A 102 -16.94 2.85 -5.10
N GLY A 103 -15.73 2.44 -4.70
CA GLY A 103 -14.61 3.35 -4.62
C GLY A 103 -13.34 2.78 -3.98
N LEU A 104 -12.42 3.70 -3.74
CA LEU A 104 -11.16 3.46 -3.04
C LEU A 104 -11.33 3.78 -1.56
N HIS A 105 -10.83 2.90 -0.71
CA HIS A 105 -10.88 3.04 0.74
C HIS A 105 -9.47 3.23 1.26
N ALA A 106 -9.21 4.38 1.89
CA ALA A 106 -7.94 4.63 2.55
C ALA A 106 -8.10 4.50 4.06
N VAL A 107 -7.36 3.59 4.67
CA VAL A 107 -7.18 3.52 6.12
C VAL A 107 -5.88 4.23 6.46
N VAL A 108 -5.91 5.16 7.40
CA VAL A 108 -4.74 5.94 7.81
C VAL A 108 -4.44 5.78 9.30
N ASN A 109 -3.15 5.78 9.65
CA ASN A 109 -2.68 5.71 11.03
C ASN A 109 -2.77 7.10 11.70
N CYS A 110 -3.96 7.68 11.82
CA CYS A 110 -4.11 9.07 12.27
C CYS A 110 -4.48 9.27 13.74
N GLU A 111 -4.97 8.26 14.47
CA GLU A 111 -5.63 8.46 15.79
C GLU A 111 -5.51 7.26 16.75
N ASP A 112 -4.42 6.50 16.70
CA ASP A 112 -4.26 5.30 17.53
C ASP A 112 -3.03 5.38 18.45
N ASP A 113 -3.25 5.26 19.76
CA ASP A 113 -2.19 5.22 20.78
C ASP A 113 -1.50 3.84 20.86
N ARG A 114 -2.00 2.85 20.13
CA ARG A 114 -1.48 1.49 20.12
C ARG A 114 -0.21 1.38 19.28
N ASP A 115 0.70 0.51 19.71
CA ASP A 115 1.84 0.09 18.89
C ASP A 115 1.35 -0.80 17.73
N LEU A 116 1.37 -0.23 16.52
CA LEU A 116 0.93 -0.92 15.30
C LEU A 116 2.05 -1.70 14.60
N ARG A 117 3.26 -1.78 15.18
CA ARG A 117 4.33 -2.61 14.63
C ARG A 117 3.87 -4.07 14.54
N GLY A 118 3.92 -4.64 13.33
CA GLY A 118 3.47 -6.01 13.09
C GLY A 118 1.95 -6.24 13.20
N ARG A 119 1.13 -5.17 13.23
CA ARG A 119 -0.34 -5.24 13.33
C ARG A 119 -1.03 -4.64 12.12
N ASN A 120 -2.29 -5.03 11.91
CA ASN A 120 -3.10 -4.43 10.83
C ASN A 120 -3.49 -3.01 11.20
N LEU A 121 -3.57 -2.17 10.19
CA LEU A 121 -4.02 -0.80 10.36
C LEU A 121 -5.51 -0.83 10.71
N SER A 122 -5.86 -0.30 11.88
CA SER A 122 -7.23 0.01 12.27
C SER A 122 -7.32 1.51 12.47
N GLY A 123 -8.14 2.18 11.69
CA GLY A 123 -8.22 3.63 11.68
C GLY A 123 -9.43 4.10 10.90
N LYS A 124 -9.58 5.42 10.78
CA LYS A 124 -10.66 6.03 10.01
C LYS A 124 -10.49 5.67 8.53
N GLU A 125 -11.56 5.14 7.97
CA GLU A 125 -11.68 4.85 6.55
C GLU A 125 -12.12 6.11 5.82
N LEU A 126 -11.39 6.46 4.76
CA LEU A 126 -11.68 7.60 3.90
C LEU A 126 -12.09 7.07 2.53
N ASP A 127 -13.28 7.48 2.09
CA ASP A 127 -13.75 7.22 0.73
C ASP A 127 -13.10 8.23 -0.23
N LEU A 128 -12.44 7.71 -1.26
CA LEU A 128 -11.82 8.51 -2.33
C LEU A 128 -12.61 8.39 -3.66
N GLY A 129 -13.94 8.25 -3.60
CA GLY A 129 -14.84 8.01 -4.75
C GLY A 129 -14.74 8.94 -5.96
N SER A 130 -13.89 9.98 -5.94
CA SER A 130 -13.63 10.90 -7.06
C SER A 130 -12.59 10.42 -8.08
N TYR A 131 -11.86 9.32 -7.86
CA TYR A 131 -10.77 8.88 -8.76
C TYR A 131 -11.21 8.08 -10.00
N GLY A 132 -12.51 7.92 -10.30
CA GLY A 132 -12.95 7.22 -11.51
C GLY A 132 -12.58 5.73 -11.56
N VAL A 133 -12.41 5.11 -10.39
CA VAL A 133 -11.89 3.74 -10.20
C VAL A 133 -12.95 2.65 -10.13
N ALA A 134 -14.20 2.93 -10.50
CA ALA A 134 -15.30 1.97 -10.33
C ALA A 134 -15.10 0.65 -11.11
N PHE A 135 -14.15 0.61 -12.05
CA PHE A 135 -13.98 -0.49 -13.01
C PHE A 135 -12.54 -1.01 -13.11
N LEU A 136 -11.69 -0.81 -12.10
CA LEU A 136 -10.36 -1.40 -12.14
C LEU A 136 -10.44 -2.93 -12.22
N ASP A 137 -9.62 -3.57 -13.02
CA ASP A 137 -9.45 -5.01 -13.01
C ASP A 137 -8.05 -5.39 -12.49
N PRO A 138 -7.90 -5.94 -11.28
CA PRO A 138 -6.60 -6.35 -10.76
C PRO A 138 -5.86 -7.41 -11.59
N GLU A 139 -6.55 -8.12 -12.49
CA GLU A 139 -5.92 -9.04 -13.46
C GLU A 139 -5.36 -8.31 -14.69
N ASP A 140 -5.89 -7.13 -15.01
CA ASP A 140 -5.34 -6.28 -16.06
C ASP A 140 -4.12 -5.50 -15.54
N GLU A 141 -3.05 -5.50 -16.32
CA GLU A 141 -1.81 -4.82 -15.93
C GLU A 141 -1.95 -3.31 -15.88
N GLN A 142 -2.62 -2.72 -16.86
CA GLN A 142 -2.78 -1.27 -16.91
C GLN A 142 -3.61 -0.78 -15.73
N ASP A 143 -4.62 -1.53 -15.30
CA ASP A 143 -5.42 -1.17 -14.13
C ASP A 143 -4.66 -1.32 -12.81
N ARG A 144 -3.74 -2.30 -12.70
CA ARG A 144 -2.79 -2.34 -11.57
C ARG A 144 -1.90 -1.09 -11.56
N LEU A 145 -1.42 -0.66 -12.72
CA LEU A 145 -0.57 0.53 -12.85
C LEU A 145 -1.34 1.82 -12.53
N LYS A 146 -2.60 1.94 -12.97
CA LYS A 146 -3.50 3.05 -12.58
C LYS A 146 -3.70 3.11 -11.07
N PHE A 147 -3.94 1.96 -10.43
CA PHE A 147 -4.05 1.91 -8.97
C PHE A 147 -2.77 2.41 -8.28
N VAL A 148 -1.60 1.99 -8.78
CA VAL A 148 -0.30 2.43 -8.25
C VAL A 148 -0.11 3.93 -8.42
N ASP A 149 -0.47 4.50 -9.57
CA ASP A 149 -0.42 5.93 -9.82
C ASP A 149 -1.29 6.72 -8.82
N ILE A 150 -2.53 6.28 -8.60
CA ILE A 150 -3.43 6.88 -7.61
C ILE A 150 -2.83 6.78 -6.19
N PHE A 151 -2.31 5.62 -5.81
CA PHE A 151 -1.66 5.43 -4.53
C PHE A 151 -0.47 6.39 -4.34
N CYS A 152 0.37 6.53 -5.37
CA CYS A 152 1.52 7.43 -5.37
C CYS A 152 1.07 8.89 -5.24
N SER A 153 0.03 9.30 -5.96
CA SER A 153 -0.57 10.64 -5.84
C SER A 153 -1.08 10.92 -4.42
N VAL A 154 -1.84 9.99 -3.83
CA VAL A 154 -2.34 10.08 -2.44
C VAL A 154 -1.19 10.21 -1.43
N CYS A 155 -0.08 9.51 -1.67
CA CYS A 155 1.08 9.48 -0.76
C CYS A 155 2.15 10.54 -1.08
N ASN A 156 1.94 11.40 -2.07
CA ASN A 156 2.94 12.34 -2.58
C ASN A 156 4.27 11.66 -2.96
N ILE A 157 4.18 10.54 -3.69
CA ILE A 157 5.33 9.78 -4.21
C ILE A 157 5.46 10.10 -5.70
N THR A 158 6.64 10.58 -6.10
CA THR A 158 6.98 10.78 -7.50
C THR A 158 7.41 9.46 -8.12
N LEU A 159 6.89 9.14 -9.31
CA LEU A 159 7.33 7.99 -10.08
C LEU A 159 8.63 8.36 -10.83
N GLY A 160 9.66 7.53 -10.75
CA GLY A 160 11.00 7.88 -11.20
C GLY A 160 11.64 6.89 -12.15
N GLY A 161 11.71 7.22 -13.45
CA GLY A 161 12.50 6.49 -14.46
C GLY A 161 11.75 6.32 -15.78
N GLU A 162 12.45 6.47 -16.91
CA GLU A 162 11.95 5.98 -18.20
C GLU A 162 11.79 4.46 -18.10
N GLY A 163 10.56 3.98 -18.28
CA GLY A 163 10.25 2.55 -18.36
C GLY A 163 9.59 1.89 -17.14
N LEU A 164 9.13 2.68 -16.15
CA LEU A 164 8.30 2.17 -15.04
C LEU A 164 6.93 1.62 -15.49
N PHE A 165 6.53 1.94 -16.72
CA PHE A 165 5.26 1.56 -17.36
C PHE A 165 5.43 1.05 -18.79
N SER A 166 6.67 0.78 -19.22
CA SER A 166 6.98 0.29 -20.59
C SER A 166 7.10 -1.22 -20.64
#